data_AF-A0A0M4NK05-F1
#
_entry.id   AF-A0A0M4NK05-F1
#
_cell.length_a   1.000
_cell.length_b   1.000
_cell.length_c   1.000
_cell.angle_alpha   90.00
_cell.angle_beta   90.00
_cell.angle_gamma   90.00
#
_symmetry.space_group_name_H-M   'P 1'
#
loop_
_entity.id
_entity.type
_entity.pdbx_description
1 polymer ?
#
loop_
_entity_poly.entity_id
_entity_poly.type
_entity_poly.pdbx_seq_one_letter_code
_entity_poly.pdbx_strand_id
1 'polypeptide(L)'
;MTISNTKKDILVFAISDHAEAMRVAAGLTIFGHRVSCIFVDRHIEENAETIENAELLELCEIEPLSILDDANMQQIDQVQFRAELDKSNHILTI
;
A
#
# COMPACT_ATOMS: atom_id res chain seq x y z
N MET A 1 -18.14 -7.51 24.89
CA MET A 1 -16.84 -6.94 24.52
C MET A 1 -16.99 -6.39 23.12
N THR A 2 -17.35 -5.12 23.00
CA THR A 2 -17.61 -4.49 21.70
C THR A 2 -16.26 -4.09 21.14
N ILE A 3 -15.75 -4.83 20.16
CA ILE A 3 -14.61 -4.36 19.37
C ILE A 3 -15.12 -3.13 18.65
N SER A 4 -14.75 -1.95 19.12
CA SER A 4 -14.95 -0.71 18.39
C SER A 4 -14.16 -0.85 17.10
N ASN A 5 -14.83 -1.14 15.98
CA ASN A 5 -14.21 -1.20 14.66
C ASN A 5 -13.87 0.22 14.21
N THR A 6 -12.90 0.83 14.89
CA THR A 6 -12.52 2.22 14.62
C THR A 6 -11.71 2.21 13.34
N LYS A 7 -12.20 2.91 12.31
CA LYS A 7 -11.46 3.17 11.08
C LYS A 7 -10.08 3.75 11.43
N LYS A 8 -9.04 3.22 10.77
CA LYS A 8 -7.63 3.59 10.96
C LYS A 8 -7.03 3.90 9.60
N ASP A 9 -6.03 4.77 9.60
CA ASP A 9 -5.11 4.96 8.48
C ASP A 9 -3.95 3.97 8.64
N ILE A 10 -3.80 3.05 7.70
CA ILE A 10 -2.76 2.00 7.71
C ILE A 10 -1.86 2.19 6.49
N LEU A 11 -0.56 2.20 6.74
CA LEU A 11 0.46 2.23 5.69
C LEU A 11 1.08 0.85 5.54
N VAL A 12 1.12 0.34 4.33
CA VAL A 12 1.80 -0.90 3.96
C VAL A 12 3.07 -0.55 3.19
N PHE A 13 4.21 -0.98 3.72
CA PHE A 13 5.47 -0.97 3.00
C PHE A 13 5.67 -2.30 2.29
N ALA A 14 5.68 -2.24 0.95
CA ALA A 14 6.05 -3.34 0.08
C ALA A 14 7.57 -3.32 -0.13
N ILE A 15 8.26 -4.23 0.55
CA ILE A 15 9.72 -4.37 0.59
C ILE A 15 10.12 -5.72 0.03
N SER A 16 9.77 -6.82 0.71
CA SER A 16 10.33 -8.13 0.39
C SER A 16 9.37 -8.93 -0.50
N ASP A 17 8.08 -8.89 -0.20
CA ASP A 17 7.03 -9.56 -0.97
C ASP A 17 5.99 -8.56 -1.46
N HIS A 18 6.18 -8.10 -2.71
CA HIS A 18 5.31 -7.12 -3.34
C HIS A 18 3.90 -7.65 -3.55
N ALA A 19 3.75 -8.89 -4.00
CA ALA A 19 2.44 -9.50 -4.27
C ALA A 19 1.65 -9.64 -2.96
N GLU A 20 2.28 -10.14 -1.90
CA GLU A 20 1.63 -10.22 -0.60
C GLU A 20 1.26 -8.84 -0.05
N ALA A 21 2.16 -7.85 -0.18
CA ALA A 21 1.88 -6.50 0.28
C ALA A 21 0.65 -5.90 -0.40
N MET A 22 0.50 -6.07 -1.71
CA MET A 22 -0.66 -5.62 -2.47
C MET A 22 -1.94 -6.34 -2.00
N ARG A 23 -1.88 -7.67 -1.86
CA ARG A 23 -3.01 -8.49 -1.40
C ARG A 23 -3.46 -8.13 0.01
N VAL A 24 -2.51 -7.89 0.93
CA VAL A 24 -2.79 -7.43 2.29
C VAL A 24 -3.38 -6.02 2.29
N ALA A 25 -2.80 -5.10 1.52
CA ALA A 25 -3.32 -3.74 1.40
C ALA A 25 -4.79 -3.73 0.95
N ALA A 26 -5.13 -4.48 -0.10
CA ALA A 26 -6.50 -4.67 -0.55
C ALA A 26 -7.39 -5.28 0.54
N GLY A 27 -6.95 -6.37 1.18
CA GLY A 27 -7.73 -7.05 2.22
C GLY A 27 -8.05 -6.18 3.44
N LEU A 28 -7.17 -5.26 3.81
CA LEU A 28 -7.38 -4.34 4.94
C LEU A 28 -8.55 -3.36 4.71
N THR A 29 -8.90 -3.08 3.45
CA THR A 29 -10.04 -2.21 3.12
C THR A 29 -11.39 -2.82 3.49
N ILE A 30 -11.48 -4.16 3.55
CA ILE A 30 -12.71 -4.89 3.94
C ILE A 30 -13.17 -4.49 5.35
N PHE A 31 -12.23 -4.17 6.24
CA PHE A 31 -12.53 -3.72 7.61
C PHE A 31 -12.85 -2.22 7.71
N GLY A 32 -12.87 -1.51 6.57
CA GLY A 32 -13.17 -0.09 6.47
C GLY A 32 -11.97 0.82 6.76
N HIS A 33 -10.76 0.27 6.90
CA HIS A 33 -9.54 1.06 7.06
C HIS A 33 -9.22 1.88 5.80
N ARG A 34 -8.53 3.01 5.96
CA ARG A 34 -7.90 3.73 4.84
C ARG A 34 -6.50 3.18 4.70
N VAL A 35 -6.13 2.80 3.49
CA VAL A 35 -4.86 2.10 3.25
C VAL A 35 -4.04 2.90 2.25
N SER A 36 -2.76 3.07 2.57
CA SER A 36 -1.75 3.56 1.63
C SER A 36 -0.71 2.45 1.44
N CYS A 37 -0.24 2.26 0.21
CA CYS A 37 0.75 1.25 -0.13
C CYS A 37 1.95 1.94 -0.79
N ILE A 38 3.15 1.72 -0.27
CA ILE A 38 4.38 2.31 -0.80
C ILE A 38 5.40 1.21 -1.08
N PHE A 39 5.86 1.16 -2.33
CA PHE A 39 6.98 0.34 -2.77
C PHE A 39 8.29 1.07 -2.49
N VAL A 40 9.19 0.42 -1.75
CA VAL A 40 10.37 1.10 -1.17
C VAL A 40 11.72 0.44 -1.46
N ASP A 41 11.75 -0.74 -2.07
CA ASP A 41 13.00 -1.50 -2.26
C ASP A 41 13.45 -1.57 -3.71
N ARG A 42 12.58 -2.06 -4.60
CA ARG A 42 12.87 -2.31 -6.01
C ARG A 42 11.65 -2.04 -6.88
N HIS A 43 11.87 -1.96 -8.20
CA HIS A 43 10.75 -1.89 -9.15
C HIS A 43 9.91 -3.17 -9.05
N ILE A 44 8.61 -3.04 -9.29
CA ILE A 44 7.71 -4.19 -9.29
C ILE A 44 8.02 -5.05 -10.53
N GLU A 45 8.14 -6.36 -10.33
CA GLU A 45 8.23 -7.29 -11.44
C GLU A 45 6.85 -7.45 -12.08
N GLU A 46 6.73 -7.15 -13.38
CA GLU A 46 5.50 -7.37 -14.13
C GLU A 46 5.32 -8.86 -14.44
N ASN A 47 4.42 -9.51 -13.69
CA ASN A 47 4.00 -10.88 -13.92
C ASN A 47 2.48 -10.99 -13.72
N ALA A 48 1.89 -12.15 -14.01
CA ALA A 48 0.44 -12.33 -13.94
C ALA A 48 -0.15 -12.00 -12.55
N GLU A 49 0.56 -12.35 -11.48
CA GLU A 49 0.12 -12.13 -10.11
C GLU A 49 0.21 -10.66 -9.70
N THR A 50 1.29 -9.95 -10.04
CA THR A 50 1.41 -8.52 -9.72
C THR A 50 0.45 -7.67 -10.56
N ILE A 51 0.15 -8.06 -11.79
CA ILE A 51 -0.86 -7.41 -12.63
C ILE A 51 -2.26 -7.58 -12.02
N GLU A 52 -2.66 -8.81 -11.67
CA GLU A 52 -3.96 -9.09 -11.03
C GLU A 52 -4.10 -8.32 -9.70
N ASN A 53 -3.02 -8.29 -8.91
CA ASN A 53 -3.01 -7.53 -7.67
C ASN A 53 -3.07 -6.01 -7.89
N ALA A 54 -2.51 -5.48 -8.98
CA ALA A 54 -2.60 -4.05 -9.31
C ALA A 54 -4.04 -3.66 -9.65
N GLU A 55 -4.73 -4.49 -10.45
CA GLU A 55 -6.17 -4.34 -10.72
C GLU A 55 -6.99 -4.42 -9.42
N LEU A 56 -6.62 -5.31 -8.50
CA LEU A 56 -7.28 -5.40 -7.19
C LEU A 56 -7.09 -4.14 -6.34
N LEU A 57 -5.90 -3.54 -6.33
CA LEU A 57 -5.65 -2.28 -5.63
C LEU A 57 -6.51 -1.14 -6.20
N GLU A 58 -6.63 -1.06 -7.52
CA GLU A 58 -7.51 -0.09 -8.20
C GLU A 58 -8.98 -0.26 -7.78
N LEU A 59 -9.48 -1.50 -7.75
CA LEU A 59 -10.83 -1.82 -7.26
C LEU A 59 -11.05 -1.42 -5.79
N CYS A 60 -9.98 -1.39 -5.00
CA CYS A 60 -9.99 -1.01 -3.58
C CYS A 60 -9.76 0.49 -3.36
N GLU A 61 -9.69 1.30 -4.42
CA GLU A 61 -9.37 2.73 -4.36
C GLU A 61 -8.00 3.01 -3.70
N ILE A 62 -7.03 2.12 -3.90
CA ILE A 62 -5.64 2.29 -3.45
C ILE A 62 -4.78 2.63 -4.66
N GLU A 63 -4.29 3.87 -4.71
CA GLU A 63 -3.24 4.27 -5.64
C GLU A 63 -1.87 3.98 -5.00
N PRO A 64 -1.09 3.01 -5.51
CA PRO A 64 0.23 2.72 -4.97
C PRO A 64 1.23 3.83 -5.28
N LEU A 65 2.13 4.07 -4.33
CA LEU A 65 3.20 5.05 -4.44
C LEU A 65 4.55 4.32 -4.50
N SER A 66 5.56 4.96 -5.09
CA SER A 66 6.91 4.43 -5.15
C SER A 66 7.93 5.50 -4.74
N ILE A 67 8.98 5.13 -4.02
CA ILE A 67 10.13 6.05 -3.82
C ILE A 67 11.10 6.02 -5.02
N LEU A 68 10.99 4.98 -5.84
CA LEU A 68 11.73 4.82 -7.09
C LEU A 68 10.92 5.40 -8.24
N ASP A 69 11.63 5.89 -9.25
CA ASP A 69 11.00 6.32 -10.50
C ASP A 69 10.41 5.09 -11.22
N ASP A 70 9.13 5.16 -11.59
CA ASP A 70 8.40 4.09 -12.26
C ASP A 70 7.36 4.71 -13.20
N ALA A 71 7.23 4.19 -14.42
CA ALA A 71 6.33 4.75 -15.43
C ALA A 71 4.84 4.59 -15.09
N ASN A 72 4.50 3.60 -14.26
CA ASN A 72 3.13 3.20 -13.95
C ASN A 72 2.70 3.63 -12.53
N MET A 73 3.59 4.22 -11.73
CA MET A 73 3.31 4.61 -10.35
C MET A 73 3.74 6.03 -10.07
N GLN A 74 3.02 6.70 -9.18
CA GLN A 74 3.43 8.00 -8.70
C GLN A 74 4.70 7.87 -7.85
N GLN A 75 5.80 8.46 -8.33
CA GLN A 75 6.98 8.65 -7.49
C GLN A 75 6.71 9.69 -6.41
N ILE A 76 7.12 9.40 -5.17
CA ILE A 76 7.06 10.32 -4.04
C ILE A 76 8.44 10.70 -3.54
N ASP A 77 8.57 11.98 -3.14
CA ASP A 77 9.79 12.48 -2.53
C ASP A 77 9.83 12.23 -1.00
N GLN A 78 10.91 12.66 -0.36
CA GLN A 78 11.10 12.50 1.08
C GLN A 78 10.03 13.22 1.92
N VAL A 79 9.51 14.36 1.44
CA VAL A 79 8.50 15.15 2.16
C VAL A 79 7.17 14.41 2.13
N GLN A 80 6.77 13.91 0.97
CA GLN A 80 5.57 13.11 0.80
C GLN A 80 5.67 11.79 1.57
N PHE A 81 6.78 11.07 1.48
CA PHE A 81 7.01 9.85 2.25
C PHE A 81 6.89 10.09 3.75
N ARG A 82 7.42 11.21 4.25
CA ARG A 82 7.28 11.58 5.66
C ARG A 82 5.83 11.90 6.04
N ALA A 83 5.08 12.56 5.17
CA ALA A 83 3.67 12.84 5.40
C ALA A 83 2.82 11.54 5.48
N GLU A 84 3.14 10.54 4.66
CA GLU A 84 2.51 9.21 4.69
C GLU A 84 2.79 8.48 6.01
N LEU A 85 4.02 8.56 6.52
CA LEU A 85 4.38 8.05 7.84
C LEU A 85 3.60 8.75 8.96
N ASP A 86 3.58 10.08 8.96
CA ASP A 86 3.01 10.89 10.03
C ASP A 86 1.48 10.80 10.11
N LYS A 87 0.78 10.60 8.97
CA LYS A 87 -0.68 10.42 8.94
C LYS A 87 -1.15 9.04 9.39
N SER A 88 -0.26 8.04 9.39
CA SER A 88 -0.62 6.63 9.61
C SER A 88 -0.73 6.28 11.09
N ASN A 89 -1.75 5.52 11.45
CA ASN A 89 -1.90 4.99 12.81
C ASN A 89 -1.08 3.71 13.02
N HIS A 90 -0.93 2.92 11.95
CA HIS A 90 -0.18 1.68 11.94
C HIS A 90 0.62 1.56 10.64
N ILE A 91 1.77 0.92 10.75
CA ILE A 91 2.64 0.60 9.62
C ILE A 91 2.82 -0.92 9.60
N LEU A 92 2.60 -1.52 8.44
CA LEU A 92 2.93 -2.90 8.15
C LEU A 92 4.12 -2.92 7.19
N THR A 93 5.01 -3.87 7.40
CA THR A 93 6.20 -4.05 6.55
C THR A 93 6.20 -5.49 6.07
N ILE A 94 6.18 -5.66 4.75
CA ILE A 94 6.01 -6.94 4.06
C ILE A 94 7.10 -7.06 3.01
#